data_AF-A0A7J9ZTT5-F1
#
_entry.id   AF-A0A7J9ZTT5-F1
#
_cell.length_a   1.000
_cell.length_b   1.000
_cell.length_c   1.000
_cell.angle_alpha   90.00
_cell.angle_beta   90.00
_cell.angle_gamma   90.00
#
_symmetry.space_group_name_H-M   'P 1'
#
loop_
_entity.id
_entity.type
_entity.pdbx_description
1 polymer ?
#
loop_
_entity_poly.entity_id
_entity_poly.type
_entity_poly.pdbx_seq_one_letter_code
_entity_poly.pdbx_strand_id
1 'polypeptide(L)'
;MPPPASTCSAAAEAGRSPADVRRLYNITGTFGRGAGFLQGPPAAWAEQFAELTLTEGTSAYILAADSATLIERFAAEVAPAVHDLVTTERAAETSPAPRHGDGAATTLASTGGGRVESPADEAIVRDGGDGARVPAGLGVEPTPDDGVRLSRERVWDESTRPTVPAPDLGRGYTAHERASGRHLVDVHDHLRQELAQVRDIMEQVLAGNLDPGAARTEINRMTMRQNNRTLGAYCESYCRLVTVHHTLEDHSLFPRLRRADPRLVPVIERLRDEHEVIHEVLEGVDRALVAFVADPGDGSALRDAVDLLTDTLLSHLSYEERELVEPLARIGVS
;
A
#
# COMPACT_ATOMS: atom_id res chain seq x y z
N MET A 1 17.29 14.38 16.33
CA MET A 1 17.08 12.94 16.09
C MET A 1 17.61 12.63 14.70
N PRO A 2 18.49 11.64 14.54
CA PRO A 2 18.85 11.17 13.20
C PRO A 2 17.60 10.53 12.54
N PRO A 3 17.50 10.53 11.20
CA PRO A 3 16.37 9.93 10.49
C PRO A 3 16.29 8.42 10.74
N PRO A 4 15.10 7.79 10.64
CA PRO A 4 14.98 6.34 10.72
C PRO A 4 15.81 5.70 9.60
N ALA A 5 16.54 4.65 9.99
CA ALA A 5 17.40 3.85 9.14
C ALA A 5 16.61 3.32 7.93
N SER A 6 16.84 3.90 6.75
CA SER A 6 16.53 3.20 5.50
C SER A 6 17.23 1.84 5.51
N THR A 7 16.74 0.85 4.76
CA THR A 7 17.37 -0.48 4.65
C THR A 7 18.88 -0.44 4.31
N CYS A 8 19.36 0.68 3.75
CA CYS A 8 20.78 0.98 3.55
C CYS A 8 21.59 1.08 4.86
N SER A 9 21.00 1.61 5.94
CA SER A 9 21.61 1.72 7.27
C SER A 9 21.83 0.34 7.89
N ALA A 10 20.82 -0.53 7.85
CA ALA A 10 20.92 -1.89 8.39
C ALA A 10 21.96 -2.76 7.64
N ALA A 11 22.06 -2.61 6.32
CA ALA A 11 23.08 -3.29 5.52
C ALA A 11 24.50 -2.79 5.85
N ALA A 12 24.68 -1.47 5.99
CA ALA A 12 25.95 -0.86 6.35
C ALA A 12 26.39 -1.19 7.78
N GLU A 13 25.46 -1.20 8.73
CA GLU A 13 25.66 -1.63 10.13
C GLU A 13 26.07 -3.11 10.22
N ALA A 14 25.56 -3.95 9.30
CA ALA A 14 25.98 -5.34 9.13
C ALA A 14 27.27 -5.51 8.28
N GLY A 15 27.94 -4.41 7.90
CA GLY A 15 29.18 -4.44 7.11
C GLY A 15 29.02 -4.90 5.65
N ARG A 16 27.80 -4.86 5.11
CA ARG A 16 27.49 -5.25 3.72
C ARG A 16 27.23 -4.01 2.87
N SER A 17 27.70 -4.01 1.61
CA SER A 17 27.25 -3.01 0.66
C SER A 17 25.76 -3.20 0.38
N PRO A 18 24.94 -2.13 0.29
CA PRO A 18 23.55 -2.23 -0.16
C PRO A 18 23.40 -2.90 -1.54
N ALA A 19 24.46 -2.87 -2.37
CA ALA A 19 24.54 -3.57 -3.65
C ALA A 19 24.72 -5.09 -3.53
N ASP A 20 25.21 -5.58 -2.38
CA ASP A 20 25.39 -7.01 -2.09
C ASP A 20 24.13 -7.65 -1.49
N VAL A 21 23.07 -6.86 -1.29
CA VAL A 21 21.78 -7.32 -0.78
C VAL A 21 20.90 -7.74 -1.96
N ARG A 22 20.72 -9.04 -2.12
CA ARG A 22 19.76 -9.59 -3.10
C ARG A 22 18.35 -9.44 -2.54
N ARG A 23 17.59 -8.50 -3.09
CA ARG A 23 16.18 -8.29 -2.76
C ARG A 23 15.33 -9.20 -3.64
N LEU A 24 14.60 -10.11 -3.02
CA LEU A 24 13.73 -11.09 -3.69
C LEU A 24 12.28 -10.63 -3.53
N TYR A 25 11.53 -10.61 -4.63
CA TYR A 25 10.14 -10.20 -4.65
C TYR A 25 9.25 -11.32 -5.19
N ASN A 26 8.31 -11.79 -4.36
CA ASN A 26 7.31 -12.79 -4.77
C ASN A 26 6.18 -12.07 -5.50
N ILE A 27 5.84 -12.52 -6.71
CA ILE A 27 4.91 -11.83 -7.60
C ILE A 27 3.81 -12.79 -8.04
N THR A 28 2.58 -12.29 -8.06
CA THR A 28 1.41 -12.96 -8.64
C THR A 28 0.72 -11.96 -9.55
N GLY A 29 0.19 -12.43 -10.67
CA GLY A 29 -0.53 -11.56 -11.60
C GLY A 29 -1.29 -12.36 -12.64
N THR A 30 -2.13 -11.69 -13.41
CA THR A 30 -2.89 -12.29 -14.52
C THR A 30 -2.75 -11.49 -15.79
N PHE A 31 -2.42 -12.15 -16.91
CA PHE A 31 -2.45 -11.50 -18.22
C PHE A 31 -3.89 -11.25 -18.66
N GLY A 32 -4.16 -10.06 -19.20
CA GLY A 32 -5.50 -9.70 -19.63
C GLY A 32 -5.59 -8.26 -20.10
N ARG A 33 -6.79 -7.69 -20.05
CA ARG A 33 -7.06 -6.27 -20.33
C ARG A 33 -7.19 -5.41 -19.07
N GLY A 34 -6.86 -5.98 -17.91
CA GLY A 34 -6.78 -5.22 -16.66
C GLY A 34 -5.72 -4.13 -16.73
N ALA A 35 -5.80 -3.18 -15.80
CA ALA A 35 -4.83 -2.09 -15.65
C ALA A 35 -4.21 -2.05 -14.24
N GLY A 36 -4.45 -3.07 -13.42
CA GLY A 36 -3.90 -3.19 -12.07
C GLY A 36 -2.42 -3.61 -12.07
N PHE A 37 -1.79 -3.58 -10.90
CA PHE A 37 -0.43 -4.06 -10.73
C PHE A 37 -0.35 -5.55 -11.11
N LEU A 38 0.51 -5.87 -12.07
CA LEU A 38 0.62 -7.20 -12.69
C LEU A 38 -0.73 -7.75 -13.17
N GLN A 39 -1.59 -6.86 -13.66
CA GLN A 39 -2.83 -7.20 -14.35
C GLN A 39 -2.88 -6.43 -15.65
N GLY A 40 -2.81 -7.12 -16.78
CA GLY A 40 -2.79 -6.44 -18.08
C GLY A 40 -1.90 -7.10 -19.12
N PRO A 41 -1.51 -6.37 -20.17
CA PRO A 41 -0.62 -6.90 -21.20
C PRO A 41 0.81 -7.08 -20.66
N PRO A 42 1.62 -7.99 -21.23
CA PRO A 42 3.00 -8.22 -20.84
C PRO A 42 3.89 -6.97 -20.82
N ALA A 43 3.66 -6.01 -21.72
CA ALA A 43 4.39 -4.74 -21.75
C ALA A 43 4.20 -3.94 -20.45
N ALA A 44 2.98 -3.87 -19.93
CA ALA A 44 2.69 -3.16 -18.68
C ALA A 44 3.37 -3.83 -17.48
N TRP A 45 3.46 -5.16 -17.48
CA TRP A 45 4.22 -5.87 -16.45
C TRP A 45 5.71 -5.56 -16.53
N ALA A 46 6.25 -5.47 -17.75
CA ALA A 46 7.67 -5.20 -17.95
C ALA A 46 8.06 -3.81 -17.42
N GLU A 47 7.24 -2.80 -17.68
CA GLU A 47 7.43 -1.44 -17.15
C GLU A 47 7.38 -1.41 -15.61
N GLN A 48 6.39 -2.08 -15.02
CA GLN A 48 6.23 -2.17 -13.57
C GLN A 48 7.42 -2.87 -12.89
N PHE A 49 7.96 -3.95 -13.47
CA PHE A 49 9.15 -4.60 -12.93
C PHE A 49 10.44 -3.82 -13.19
N ALA A 50 10.54 -3.11 -14.31
CA ALA A 50 11.70 -2.25 -14.56
C ALA A 50 11.78 -1.14 -13.52
N GLU A 51 10.65 -0.48 -13.22
CA GLU A 51 10.55 0.51 -12.14
C GLU A 51 11.01 -0.06 -10.80
N LEU A 52 10.44 -1.17 -10.35
CA LEU A 52 10.81 -1.84 -9.09
C LEU A 52 12.29 -2.26 -9.01
N THR A 53 12.90 -2.59 -10.16
CA THR A 53 14.32 -2.97 -10.23
C THR A 53 15.23 -1.76 -10.10
N LEU A 54 14.84 -0.62 -10.68
CA LEU A 54 15.63 0.60 -10.76
C LEU A 54 15.49 1.45 -9.50
N THR A 55 14.28 1.60 -8.96
CA THR A 55 14.01 2.47 -7.81
C THR A 55 14.28 1.75 -6.48
N GLU A 56 13.81 0.51 -6.34
CA GLU A 56 13.86 -0.24 -5.07
C GLU A 56 15.05 -1.22 -4.96
N GLY A 57 15.82 -1.37 -6.04
CA GLY A 57 16.96 -2.29 -6.09
C GLY A 57 16.55 -3.76 -5.98
N THR A 58 15.32 -4.11 -6.39
CA THR A 58 14.85 -5.50 -6.46
C THR A 58 15.75 -6.29 -7.41
N SER A 59 16.26 -7.43 -6.93
CA SER A 59 17.31 -8.19 -7.62
C SER A 59 16.78 -9.47 -8.28
N ALA A 60 15.64 -9.98 -7.83
CA ALA A 60 15.07 -11.22 -8.34
C ALA A 60 13.55 -11.26 -8.09
N TYR A 61 12.82 -11.76 -9.09
CA TYR A 61 11.37 -11.95 -9.02
C TYR A 61 11.04 -13.44 -9.01
N ILE A 62 10.20 -13.85 -8.08
CA ILE A 62 9.72 -15.23 -7.96
C ILE A 62 8.25 -15.23 -8.40
N LEU A 63 8.02 -15.70 -9.63
CA LEU A 63 6.69 -15.77 -10.20
C LEU A 63 5.90 -16.98 -9.68
N ALA A 64 4.80 -16.69 -9.01
CA ALA A 64 3.78 -17.64 -8.63
C ALA A 64 2.87 -17.93 -9.83
N ALA A 65 2.98 -19.12 -10.41
CA ALA A 65 2.19 -19.52 -11.56
C ALA A 65 1.68 -20.95 -11.41
N ASP A 66 0.38 -21.15 -11.63
CA ASP A 66 -0.29 -22.46 -11.67
C ASP A 66 -0.70 -22.86 -13.10
N SER A 67 -0.38 -22.03 -14.10
CA SER A 67 -0.67 -22.29 -15.51
C SER A 67 0.58 -22.22 -16.37
N ALA A 68 0.75 -23.22 -17.24
CA ALA A 68 1.86 -23.26 -18.21
C ALA A 68 1.86 -22.03 -19.14
N THR A 69 0.67 -21.58 -19.56
CA THR A 69 0.51 -20.39 -20.41
C THR A 69 1.03 -19.12 -19.75
N LEU A 70 0.85 -18.95 -18.44
CA LEU A 70 1.39 -17.79 -17.73
C LEU A 70 2.92 -17.87 -17.64
N ILE A 71 3.46 -19.06 -17.34
CA ILE A 71 4.92 -19.28 -17.27
C ILE A 71 5.57 -19.00 -18.62
N GLU A 72 5.04 -19.59 -19.69
CA GLU A 72 5.55 -19.43 -21.05
C GLU A 72 5.52 -17.96 -21.48
N ARG A 73 4.41 -17.28 -21.23
CA ARG A 73 4.24 -15.89 -21.62
C ARG A 73 5.11 -14.93 -20.81
N PHE A 74 5.26 -15.17 -19.52
CA PHE A 74 6.18 -14.41 -18.68
C PHE A 74 7.63 -14.58 -19.15
N ALA A 75 8.06 -15.82 -19.41
CA ALA A 75 9.41 -16.11 -19.84
C ALA A 75 9.72 -15.55 -21.24
N ALA A 76 8.74 -15.58 -22.16
CA ALA A 76 8.93 -15.15 -23.54
C ALA A 76 8.77 -13.64 -23.75
N GLU A 77 7.87 -12.98 -23.02
CA GLU A 77 7.51 -11.57 -23.27
C GLU A 77 7.97 -10.63 -22.15
N VAL A 78 7.75 -11.00 -20.88
CA VAL A 78 7.97 -10.09 -19.74
C VAL A 78 9.43 -10.04 -19.33
N ALA A 79 10.02 -11.19 -19.00
CA ALA A 79 11.40 -11.27 -18.52
C ALA A 79 12.45 -10.60 -19.45
N PRO A 80 12.44 -10.82 -20.79
CA PRO A 80 13.36 -10.11 -21.67
C PRO A 80 13.08 -8.61 -21.74
N ALA A 81 11.81 -8.19 -21.79
CA ALA A 81 11.46 -6.77 -21.85
C ALA A 81 11.90 -6.00 -20.58
N VAL A 82 11.77 -6.61 -19.40
CA VAL A 82 12.31 -6.05 -18.14
C VAL A 82 13.83 -5.89 -18.22
N HIS A 83 14.52 -6.91 -18.72
CA HIS A 83 15.97 -6.87 -18.87
C HIS A 83 16.42 -5.74 -19.79
N ASP A 84 15.75 -5.58 -20.93
CA ASP A 84 16.04 -4.52 -21.89
C ASP A 84 15.83 -3.14 -21.28
N LEU A 85 14.66 -2.89 -20.67
CA LEU A 85 14.33 -1.61 -20.02
C LEU A 85 15.36 -1.23 -18.94
N VAL A 86 15.68 -2.16 -18.03
CA VAL A 86 16.63 -1.91 -16.94
C VAL A 86 18.05 -1.70 -17.47
N THR A 87 18.45 -2.42 -18.52
CA THR A 87 19.78 -2.29 -19.12
C THR A 87 19.91 -0.94 -19.85
N THR A 88 18.88 -0.53 -20.59
CA THR A 88 18.84 0.78 -21.24
C THR A 88 18.95 1.91 -20.22
N GLU A 89 18.20 1.85 -19.12
CA GLU A 89 18.22 2.92 -18.12
C GLU A 89 19.56 3.00 -17.40
N ARG A 90 20.13 1.85 -16.98
CA ARG A 90 21.46 1.83 -16.34
C ARG A 90 22.58 2.29 -17.27
N ALA A 91 22.45 2.06 -18.58
CA ALA A 91 23.38 2.58 -19.59
C ALA A 91 23.24 4.10 -19.79
N ALA A 92 22.03 4.65 -19.61
CA ALA A 92 21.78 6.09 -19.63
C ALA A 92 22.38 6.78 -18.39
N GLU A 93 22.24 6.19 -17.20
CA GLU A 93 22.82 6.73 -15.95
C GLU A 93 24.36 6.71 -15.91
N THR A 94 24.97 5.76 -16.62
CA THR A 94 26.44 5.61 -16.71
C THR A 94 27.07 6.41 -17.85
N SER A 95 26.26 7.07 -18.69
CA SER A 95 26.73 7.93 -19.77
C SER A 95 27.06 9.34 -19.24
N PRO A 96 28.28 9.88 -19.50
CA PRO A 96 28.61 11.23 -19.07
C PRO A 96 27.75 12.24 -19.83
N ALA A 97 27.04 13.10 -19.08
CA ALA A 97 26.22 14.17 -19.62
C ALA A 97 27.00 15.02 -20.65
N PRO A 98 26.41 15.38 -21.81
CA PRO A 98 27.00 16.37 -22.68
C PRO A 98 27.02 17.72 -21.95
N ARG A 99 28.21 18.33 -21.85
CA ARG A 99 28.38 19.70 -21.36
C ARG A 99 27.53 20.62 -22.24
N HIS A 100 26.42 21.12 -21.71
CA HIS A 100 25.68 22.21 -22.33
C HIS A 100 26.53 23.48 -22.26
N GLY A 101 27.04 23.88 -23.43
CA GLY A 101 27.65 25.18 -23.66
C GLY A 101 26.60 26.28 -23.71
N ASP A 102 27.06 27.47 -23.34
CA ASP A 102 26.36 28.74 -23.39
C ASP A 102 25.54 28.96 -24.67
N GLY A 103 24.30 29.44 -24.51
CA GLY A 103 23.41 29.72 -25.63
C GLY A 103 22.15 30.50 -25.24
N ALA A 104 22.34 31.80 -24.99
CA ALA A 104 21.42 32.91 -25.24
C ALA A 104 19.92 32.81 -24.85
N ALA A 105 19.57 33.62 -23.85
CA ALA A 105 18.22 34.05 -23.56
C ALA A 105 17.58 34.80 -24.76
N THR A 106 16.31 34.51 -25.05
CA THR A 106 15.43 35.40 -25.80
C THR A 106 14.05 35.43 -25.12
N THR A 107 13.73 36.62 -24.61
CA THR A 107 12.45 37.09 -24.09
C THR A 107 11.34 37.04 -25.13
N LEU A 108 10.13 36.62 -24.74
CA LEU A 108 8.87 37.17 -25.25
C LEU A 108 7.81 37.17 -24.13
N ALA A 109 7.28 38.36 -23.85
CA ALA A 109 6.12 38.60 -23.02
C ALA A 109 4.83 38.50 -23.86
N SER A 110 3.74 38.06 -23.25
CA SER A 110 2.39 38.42 -23.71
C SER A 110 1.41 38.45 -22.54
N THR A 111 0.51 39.42 -22.62
CA THR A 111 -0.34 40.02 -21.58
C THR A 111 -1.82 39.68 -21.76
N GLY A 112 -2.57 39.69 -20.65
CA GLY A 112 -4.03 39.92 -20.57
C GLY A 112 -4.87 38.64 -20.72
N GLY A 113 -5.92 38.36 -19.95
CA GLY A 113 -6.77 39.16 -19.06
C GLY A 113 -8.24 38.74 -19.30
N GLY A 114 -9.03 38.47 -18.26
CA GLY A 114 -10.50 38.32 -18.40
C GLY A 114 -11.17 37.32 -17.47
N ARG A 115 -11.82 37.86 -16.43
CA ARG A 115 -12.72 37.25 -15.42
C ARG A 115 -14.12 36.98 -15.97
N VAL A 116 -14.83 35.94 -15.50
CA VAL A 116 -16.29 35.95 -15.27
C VAL A 116 -16.68 34.99 -14.12
N GLU A 117 -17.55 35.45 -13.21
CA GLU A 117 -18.15 34.73 -12.07
C GLU A 117 -19.53 34.10 -12.41
N SER A 118 -19.82 32.95 -11.78
CA SER A 118 -21.07 32.37 -11.17
C SER A 118 -22.46 32.97 -11.44
N PRO A 119 -23.62 32.24 -11.30
CA PRO A 119 -23.99 31.45 -10.08
C PRO A 119 -25.01 30.27 -10.23
N ALA A 120 -25.22 29.48 -9.17
CA ALA A 120 -26.55 29.18 -8.58
C ALA A 120 -26.50 28.16 -7.41
N ASP A 121 -27.38 28.45 -6.44
CA ASP A 121 -27.69 27.80 -5.15
C ASP A 121 -28.59 26.55 -5.28
N GLU A 122 -28.82 25.90 -4.11
CA GLU A 122 -29.80 24.84 -3.75
C GLU A 122 -29.28 23.38 -3.80
N ALA A 123 -29.37 22.52 -2.77
CA ALA A 123 -29.93 22.57 -1.42
C ALA A 123 -29.22 21.52 -0.53
N ILE A 124 -28.96 21.86 0.74
CA ILE A 124 -28.20 21.05 1.71
C ILE A 124 -29.16 20.16 2.52
N VAL A 125 -28.95 18.84 2.49
CA VAL A 125 -29.45 17.92 3.53
C VAL A 125 -28.31 17.69 4.53
N ARG A 126 -28.53 18.14 5.76
CA ARG A 126 -27.61 17.97 6.89
C ARG A 126 -27.68 16.54 7.41
N ASP A 127 -26.56 15.86 7.39
CA ASP A 127 -26.26 14.81 8.38
C ASP A 127 -24.82 15.01 8.85
N GLY A 128 -24.61 14.86 10.15
CA GLY A 128 -23.44 15.34 10.88
C GLY A 128 -22.19 14.51 10.62
N GLY A 129 -21.09 15.21 10.33
CA GLY A 129 -19.75 14.65 10.14
C GLY A 129 -19.10 15.29 8.91
N ASP A 130 -18.27 16.31 9.12
CA ASP A 130 -17.58 17.10 8.07
C ASP A 130 -16.39 16.32 7.48
N GLY A 131 -16.62 15.04 7.18
CA GLY A 131 -15.69 14.12 6.51
C GLY A 131 -15.81 14.23 4.99
N ALA A 132 -14.73 13.92 4.26
CA ALA A 132 -14.78 13.84 2.81
C ALA A 132 -15.93 12.91 2.38
N ARG A 133 -17.00 13.47 1.83
CA ARG A 133 -18.07 12.70 1.20
C ARG A 133 -17.58 12.26 -0.17
N VAL A 134 -17.45 10.95 -0.34
CA VAL A 134 -17.25 10.35 -1.65
C VAL A 134 -18.43 10.74 -2.54
N PRO A 135 -18.22 11.28 -3.75
CA PRO A 135 -19.32 11.67 -4.62
C PRO A 135 -20.19 10.45 -4.92
N ALA A 136 -21.51 10.57 -4.79
CA ALA A 136 -22.45 9.50 -5.18
C ALA A 136 -22.25 9.05 -6.65
N GLY A 137 -21.69 9.90 -7.51
CA GLY A 137 -21.36 9.60 -8.90
C GLY A 137 -20.07 8.81 -9.13
N LEU A 138 -19.25 8.55 -8.08
CA LEU A 138 -17.99 7.83 -8.22
C LEU A 138 -18.20 6.34 -8.51
N GLY A 139 -19.23 5.73 -7.93
CA GLY A 139 -19.54 4.31 -8.13
C GLY A 139 -18.49 3.34 -7.55
N VAL A 140 -17.62 3.81 -6.66
CA VAL A 140 -16.75 3.03 -5.78
C VAL A 140 -17.03 3.51 -4.37
N GLU A 141 -17.40 2.59 -3.49
CA GLU A 141 -17.80 2.89 -2.11
C GLU A 141 -16.69 2.40 -1.17
N PRO A 142 -16.05 3.30 -0.40
CA PRO A 142 -15.18 2.94 0.71
C PRO A 142 -15.90 2.09 1.75
N THR A 143 -15.17 1.14 2.33
CA THR A 143 -15.62 0.32 3.44
C THR A 143 -15.68 1.18 4.71
N PRO A 144 -16.87 1.43 5.29
CA PRO A 144 -17.01 2.29 6.45
C PRO A 144 -16.40 1.65 7.70
N ASP A 145 -15.92 2.50 8.60
CA ASP A 145 -15.58 2.10 9.96
C ASP A 145 -16.87 1.81 10.73
N ASP A 146 -16.96 0.63 11.35
CA ASP A 146 -18.13 0.22 12.13
C ASP A 146 -18.17 0.84 13.53
N GLY A 147 -17.10 1.52 13.93
CA GLY A 147 -16.95 2.18 15.23
C GLY A 147 -16.81 1.19 16.40
N VAL A 148 -16.76 -0.12 16.12
CA VAL A 148 -16.53 -1.14 17.14
C VAL A 148 -15.06 -1.12 17.49
N ARG A 149 -14.78 -1.24 18.78
CA ARG A 149 -13.42 -1.28 19.28
C ARG A 149 -13.27 -2.32 20.37
N LEU A 150 -12.26 -3.17 20.21
CA LEU A 150 -11.97 -4.32 21.05
C LEU A 150 -10.98 -3.97 22.15
N SER A 151 -9.99 -3.14 21.83
CA SER A 151 -8.99 -2.67 22.76
C SER A 151 -9.50 -1.48 23.59
N ARG A 152 -8.97 -1.39 24.81
CA ARG A 152 -9.14 -0.22 25.69
C ARG A 152 -8.15 0.90 25.35
N GLU A 153 -7.11 0.57 24.60
CA GLU A 153 -6.08 1.50 24.17
C GLU A 153 -6.41 2.09 22.81
N ARG A 154 -6.05 3.37 22.61
CA ARG A 154 -6.12 4.07 21.34
C ARG A 154 -4.76 4.70 21.09
N VAL A 155 -4.15 4.36 19.96
CA VAL A 155 -2.83 4.88 19.59
C VAL A 155 -2.88 6.27 18.95
N TRP A 156 -4.06 6.73 18.55
CA TRP A 156 -4.29 8.09 18.08
C TRP A 156 -5.71 8.59 18.37
N ASP A 157 -5.86 9.92 18.35
CA ASP A 157 -7.18 10.56 18.32
C ASP A 157 -7.66 10.64 16.86
N GLU A 158 -8.77 9.98 16.56
CA GLU A 158 -9.37 9.96 15.22
C GLU A 158 -10.06 11.30 14.88
N SER A 159 -10.47 12.08 15.88
CA SER A 159 -11.15 13.36 15.69
C SER A 159 -10.22 14.46 15.16
N THR A 160 -8.91 14.24 15.25
CA THR A 160 -7.89 15.17 14.75
C THR A 160 -7.50 14.89 13.29
N ARG A 161 -8.07 13.85 12.66
CA ARG A 161 -7.75 13.49 11.27
C ARG A 161 -8.16 14.62 10.32
N PRO A 162 -7.26 15.13 9.46
CA PRO A 162 -7.63 16.08 8.42
C PRO A 162 -8.51 15.39 7.37
N THR A 163 -9.27 16.19 6.63
CA THR A 163 -10.13 15.70 5.54
C THR A 163 -9.79 16.43 4.25
N VAL A 164 -9.85 15.71 3.13
CA VAL A 164 -9.72 16.30 1.81
C VAL A 164 -10.96 17.17 1.56
N PRO A 165 -10.81 18.39 1.01
CA PRO A 165 -11.96 19.20 0.62
C PRO A 165 -12.89 18.44 -0.32
N ALA A 166 -14.20 18.63 -0.15
CA ALA A 166 -15.21 17.90 -0.90
C ALA A 166 -14.97 17.98 -2.42
N PRO A 167 -15.04 16.83 -3.12
CA PRO A 167 -14.85 16.78 -4.57
C PRO A 167 -16.00 17.47 -5.31
N ASP A 168 -15.77 17.81 -6.59
CA ASP A 168 -16.80 18.35 -7.47
C ASP A 168 -17.89 17.31 -7.74
N LEU A 169 -19.07 17.54 -7.16
CA LEU A 169 -20.22 16.64 -7.22
C LEU A 169 -20.80 16.48 -8.64
N GLY A 170 -20.46 17.38 -9.56
CA GLY A 170 -20.88 17.31 -10.97
C GLY A 170 -20.00 16.42 -11.84
N ARG A 171 -18.86 15.95 -11.34
CA ARG A 171 -17.92 15.16 -12.15
C ARG A 171 -18.35 13.70 -12.26
N GLY A 172 -18.45 13.22 -13.50
CA GLY A 172 -18.54 11.80 -13.82
C GLY A 172 -17.15 11.17 -13.93
N TYR A 173 -17.03 9.92 -13.49
CA TYR A 173 -15.79 9.13 -13.59
C TYR A 173 -16.03 7.95 -14.54
N THR A 174 -15.10 7.71 -15.46
CA THR A 174 -15.09 6.53 -16.33
C THR A 174 -14.75 5.26 -15.54
N ALA A 175 -15.01 4.09 -16.12
CA ALA A 175 -14.62 2.82 -15.50
C ALA A 175 -13.10 2.69 -15.30
N HIS A 176 -12.31 3.28 -16.19
CA HIS A 176 -10.85 3.28 -16.08
C HIS A 176 -10.37 4.16 -14.92
N GLU A 177 -10.92 5.37 -14.78
CA GLU A 177 -10.62 6.27 -13.66
C GLU A 177 -10.94 5.61 -12.32
N ARG A 178 -12.11 4.97 -12.19
CA ARG A 178 -12.51 4.27 -10.95
C ARG A 178 -11.61 3.09 -10.58
N ALA A 179 -10.85 2.54 -11.51
CA ALA A 179 -10.13 1.28 -11.31
C ALA A 179 -9.11 1.37 -10.18
N SER A 180 -8.38 2.50 -10.06
CA SER A 180 -7.38 2.69 -9.00
C SER A 180 -8.01 2.76 -7.61
N GLY A 181 -9.09 3.53 -7.46
CA GLY A 181 -9.83 3.61 -6.20
C GLY A 181 -10.46 2.26 -5.83
N ARG A 182 -11.01 1.52 -6.82
CA ARG A 182 -11.53 0.16 -6.59
C ARG A 182 -10.42 -0.80 -6.16
N HIS A 183 -9.24 -0.69 -6.77
CA HIS A 183 -8.11 -1.55 -6.43
C HIS A 183 -7.64 -1.36 -4.98
N LEU A 184 -7.60 -0.11 -4.49
CA LEU A 184 -7.30 0.18 -3.08
C LEU A 184 -8.28 -0.55 -2.16
N VAL A 185 -9.59 -0.39 -2.39
CA VAL A 185 -10.64 -1.07 -1.62
C VAL A 185 -10.48 -2.59 -1.68
N ASP A 186 -10.17 -3.17 -2.84
CA ASP A 186 -9.98 -4.61 -2.99
C ASP A 186 -8.77 -5.14 -2.18
N VAL A 187 -7.66 -4.38 -2.15
CA VAL A 187 -6.47 -4.72 -1.35
C VAL A 187 -6.80 -4.63 0.14
N HIS A 188 -7.47 -3.55 0.56
CA HIS A 188 -7.85 -3.35 1.96
C HIS A 188 -8.86 -4.38 2.44
N ASP A 189 -9.87 -4.73 1.63
CA ASP A 189 -10.82 -5.80 1.95
C ASP A 189 -10.13 -7.15 2.13
N HIS A 190 -9.08 -7.41 1.34
CA HIS A 190 -8.25 -8.58 1.56
C HIS A 190 -7.49 -8.51 2.89
N LEU A 191 -6.91 -7.36 3.26
CA LEU A 191 -6.26 -7.17 4.56
C LEU A 191 -7.22 -7.34 5.74
N ARG A 192 -8.47 -6.88 5.61
CA ARG A 192 -9.54 -7.07 6.60
C ARG A 192 -9.89 -8.56 6.78
N GLN A 193 -10.02 -9.29 5.67
CA GLN A 193 -10.30 -10.73 5.71
C GLN A 193 -9.17 -11.51 6.38
N GLU A 194 -7.92 -11.21 6.04
CA GLU A 194 -6.74 -11.86 6.65
C GLU A 194 -6.64 -11.53 8.15
N LEU A 195 -6.93 -10.28 8.55
CA LEU A 195 -6.98 -9.89 9.97
C LEU A 195 -8.04 -10.70 10.74
N ALA A 196 -9.25 -10.80 10.19
CA ALA A 196 -10.33 -11.57 10.81
C ALA A 196 -9.91 -13.04 10.99
N GLN A 197 -9.26 -13.63 9.99
CA GLN A 197 -8.78 -14.99 10.07
C GLN A 197 -7.65 -15.17 11.10
N VAL A 198 -6.72 -14.22 11.21
CA VAL A 198 -5.68 -14.22 12.27
C VAL A 198 -6.32 -14.20 13.66
N ARG A 199 -7.34 -13.37 13.88
CA ARG A 199 -8.08 -13.32 15.15
C ARG A 199 -8.79 -14.63 15.47
N ASP A 200 -9.48 -15.21 14.49
CA ASP A 200 -10.18 -16.49 14.67
C ASP A 200 -9.23 -17.62 15.02
N ILE A 201 -8.05 -17.66 14.39
CA ILE A 201 -7.03 -18.66 14.67
C ILE A 201 -6.45 -18.45 16.07
N MET A 202 -6.16 -17.20 16.45
CA MET A 202 -5.69 -16.87 17.80
C MET A 202 -6.70 -17.33 18.86
N GLU A 203 -7.98 -16.99 18.71
CA GLU A 203 -9.00 -17.38 19.69
C GLU A 203 -9.16 -18.90 19.79
N GLN A 204 -9.04 -19.63 18.68
CA GLN A 204 -9.04 -21.10 18.71
C GLN A 204 -7.83 -21.67 19.48
N VAL A 205 -6.66 -21.06 19.34
CA VAL A 205 -5.45 -21.45 20.10
C VAL A 205 -5.63 -21.14 21.58
N LEU A 206 -6.10 -19.94 21.92
CA LEU A 206 -6.33 -19.52 23.31
C LEU A 206 -7.42 -20.34 24.00
N ALA A 207 -8.44 -20.80 23.27
CA ALA A 207 -9.46 -21.70 23.78
C ALA A 207 -8.99 -23.17 23.91
N GLY A 208 -7.76 -23.50 23.48
CA GLY A 208 -7.24 -24.86 23.47
C GLY A 208 -7.90 -25.77 22.41
N ASN A 209 -8.68 -25.20 21.50
CA ASN A 209 -9.36 -25.92 20.43
C ASN A 209 -8.43 -26.23 19.24
N LEU A 210 -7.32 -25.51 19.15
CA LEU A 210 -6.34 -25.66 18.07
C LEU A 210 -4.92 -25.62 18.63
N ASP A 211 -4.13 -26.63 18.25
CA ASP A 211 -2.73 -26.74 18.68
C ASP A 211 -1.85 -25.67 18.00
N PRO A 212 -0.86 -25.07 18.71
CA PRO A 212 0.11 -24.11 18.15
C PRO A 212 1.04 -24.64 17.03
N GLY A 213 1.03 -25.93 16.72
CA GLY A 213 1.64 -26.47 15.49
C GLY A 213 0.62 -26.57 14.35
N ALA A 214 -0.61 -26.97 14.67
CA ALA A 214 -1.72 -27.07 13.72
C ALA A 214 -2.15 -25.71 13.18
N ALA A 215 -2.30 -24.73 14.06
CA ALA A 215 -2.66 -23.38 13.67
C ALA A 215 -1.58 -22.78 12.72
N ARG A 216 -0.30 -23.16 12.87
CA ARG A 216 0.83 -22.64 12.10
C ARG A 216 0.74 -23.16 10.69
N THR A 217 0.30 -24.41 10.57
CA THR A 217 0.01 -25.03 9.29
C THR A 217 -1.17 -24.35 8.59
N GLU A 218 -2.20 -23.94 9.33
CA GLU A 218 -3.36 -23.25 8.77
C GLU A 218 -3.01 -21.83 8.28
N ILE A 219 -2.24 -21.07 9.07
CA ILE A 219 -1.71 -19.78 8.61
C ILE A 219 -0.80 -19.96 7.42
N ASN A 220 0.13 -20.93 7.47
CA ASN A 220 0.93 -21.23 6.29
C ASN A 220 0.07 -21.63 5.08
N ARG A 221 -1.14 -22.18 5.25
CA ARG A 221 -2.07 -22.45 4.13
C ARG A 221 -2.75 -21.19 3.61
N MET A 222 -3.09 -20.24 4.48
CA MET A 222 -3.49 -18.87 4.06
C MET A 222 -2.39 -18.27 3.18
N THR A 223 -1.14 -18.36 3.64
CA THR A 223 0.03 -17.91 2.88
C THR A 223 0.34 -18.78 1.66
N MET A 224 -0.11 -20.04 1.57
CA MET A 224 0.12 -20.89 0.38
C MET A 224 -0.91 -20.64 -0.75
N ARG A 225 -2.04 -19.97 -0.48
CA ARG A 225 -2.81 -19.29 -1.53
C ARG A 225 -2.10 -18.03 -2.06
N GLN A 226 -0.99 -17.64 -1.42
CA GLN A 226 -0.11 -16.52 -1.78
C GLN A 226 1.36 -16.98 -1.82
N ASN A 227 1.67 -17.92 -2.71
CA ASN A 227 2.99 -18.52 -2.99
C ASN A 227 4.24 -17.68 -2.57
N ASN A 228 4.87 -17.98 -1.42
CA ASN A 228 6.14 -18.73 -1.28
C ASN A 228 6.83 -18.44 0.08
N ARG A 229 7.26 -19.51 0.77
CA ARG A 229 7.68 -19.56 2.18
C ARG A 229 9.04 -18.92 2.49
N THR A 230 9.15 -18.36 3.70
CA THR A 230 10.22 -18.66 4.68
C THR A 230 9.58 -18.66 6.07
N LEU A 231 10.11 -19.52 6.94
CA LEU A 231 9.57 -19.91 8.24
C LEU A 231 9.39 -18.69 9.17
N GLY A 232 8.15 -18.29 9.40
CA GLY A 232 7.77 -17.28 10.39
C GLY A 232 6.63 -17.72 11.30
N ALA A 233 6.42 -17.01 12.41
CA ALA A 233 5.33 -17.25 13.35
C ALA A 233 3.99 -16.69 12.79
N TYR A 234 2.88 -17.11 13.39
CA TYR A 234 1.50 -16.78 13.01
C TYR A 234 1.24 -15.35 12.54
N CYS A 235 1.65 -14.39 13.35
CA CYS A 235 1.43 -12.97 13.08
C CYS A 235 2.46 -12.41 12.09
N GLU A 236 3.64 -13.00 11.98
CA GLU A 236 4.74 -12.51 11.14
C GLU A 236 4.37 -12.45 9.65
N SER A 237 3.57 -13.42 9.16
CA SER A 237 3.10 -13.42 7.77
C SER A 237 2.16 -12.24 7.48
N TYR A 238 1.23 -11.96 8.40
CA TYR A 238 0.28 -10.87 8.26
C TYR A 238 0.96 -9.51 8.46
N CYS A 239 1.83 -9.39 9.48
CA CYS A 239 2.62 -8.19 9.74
C CYS A 239 3.48 -7.82 8.53
N ARG A 240 4.07 -8.81 7.85
CA ARG A 240 4.83 -8.60 6.62
C ARG A 240 3.96 -8.08 5.48
N LEU A 241 2.74 -8.60 5.31
CA LEU A 241 1.82 -8.16 4.26
C LEU A 241 1.46 -6.68 4.43
N VAL A 242 1.04 -6.29 5.64
CA VAL A 242 0.72 -4.89 5.97
C VAL A 242 1.95 -3.99 5.80
N THR A 243 3.13 -4.43 6.24
CA THR A 243 4.37 -3.66 6.07
C THR A 243 4.68 -3.38 4.59
N VAL A 244 4.53 -4.38 3.72
CA VAL A 244 4.77 -4.20 2.27
C VAL A 244 3.76 -3.25 1.64
N HIS A 245 2.49 -3.37 2.02
CA HIS A 245 1.42 -2.49 1.55
C HIS A 245 1.70 -1.02 1.88
N HIS A 246 1.95 -0.70 3.15
CA HIS A 246 2.26 0.68 3.57
C HIS A 246 3.56 1.21 2.97
N THR A 247 4.58 0.35 2.82
CA THR A 247 5.84 0.74 2.15
C THR A 247 5.56 1.20 0.71
N LEU A 248 4.69 0.48 -0.02
CA LEU A 248 4.34 0.85 -1.39
C LEU A 248 3.61 2.19 -1.44
N GLU A 249 2.72 2.44 -0.49
CA GLU A 249 2.00 3.71 -0.39
C GLU A 249 2.94 4.87 -0.10
N ASP A 250 3.79 4.73 0.91
CA ASP A 250 4.71 5.77 1.36
C ASP A 250 5.76 6.15 0.31
N HIS A 251 6.25 5.16 -0.43
CA HIS A 251 7.36 5.35 -1.37
C HIS A 251 6.93 5.54 -2.81
N SER A 252 5.72 5.10 -3.21
CA SER A 252 5.25 5.20 -4.59
C SER A 252 3.96 6.03 -4.72
N LEU A 253 2.88 5.64 -4.03
CA LEU A 253 1.56 6.26 -4.23
C LEU A 253 1.50 7.70 -3.69
N PHE A 254 1.86 7.89 -2.42
CA PHE A 254 1.75 9.17 -1.72
C PHE A 254 2.61 10.26 -2.35
N PRO A 255 3.87 10.03 -2.77
CA PRO A 255 4.64 11.05 -3.48
C PRO A 255 3.98 11.51 -4.79
N ARG A 256 3.30 10.62 -5.51
CA ARG A 256 2.57 10.98 -6.74
C ARG A 256 1.36 11.85 -6.42
N LEU A 257 0.52 11.43 -5.47
CA LEU A 257 -0.66 12.18 -5.04
C LEU A 257 -0.30 13.58 -4.51
N ARG A 258 0.76 13.70 -3.70
CA ARG A 258 1.27 14.99 -3.20
C ARG A 258 1.69 15.95 -4.31
N ARG A 259 2.35 15.42 -5.36
CA ARG A 259 2.79 16.23 -6.52
C ARG A 259 1.60 16.69 -7.36
N ALA A 260 0.58 15.85 -7.50
CA ALA A 260 -0.58 16.14 -8.32
C ALA A 260 -1.59 17.10 -7.67
N ASP A 261 -1.81 17.00 -6.35
CA ASP A 261 -2.78 17.83 -5.64
C ASP A 261 -2.26 18.23 -4.25
N PRO A 262 -1.75 19.47 -4.08
CA PRO A 262 -1.24 19.96 -2.79
C PRO A 262 -2.28 19.94 -1.65
N ARG A 263 -3.58 19.88 -1.97
CA ARG A 263 -4.65 19.80 -0.95
C ARG A 263 -4.67 18.46 -0.23
N LEU A 264 -4.06 17.42 -0.79
CA LEU A 264 -3.96 16.08 -0.19
C LEU A 264 -2.84 16.00 0.87
N VAL A 265 -1.93 16.96 0.90
CA VAL A 265 -0.74 16.91 1.77
C VAL A 265 -1.09 16.66 3.25
N PRO A 266 -2.06 17.35 3.87
CA PRO A 266 -2.39 17.10 5.27
C PRO A 266 -2.85 15.67 5.55
N VAL A 267 -3.67 15.09 4.66
CA VAL A 267 -4.14 13.71 4.78
C VAL A 267 -3.01 12.71 4.57
N ILE A 268 -2.17 12.93 3.57
CA ILE A 268 -1.05 12.05 3.27
C ILE A 268 -0.01 12.04 4.39
N GLU A 269 0.33 13.20 4.96
CA GLU A 269 1.22 13.24 6.13
C GLU A 269 0.59 12.52 7.32
N ARG A 270 -0.73 12.69 7.55
CA ARG A 270 -1.42 11.95 8.60
C ARG A 270 -1.39 10.42 8.38
N LEU A 271 -1.62 9.94 7.16
CA LEU A 271 -1.57 8.51 6.85
C LEU A 271 -0.17 7.94 7.08
N ARG A 272 0.88 8.68 6.71
CA ARG A 272 2.27 8.30 7.01
C ARG A 272 2.56 8.23 8.50
N ASP A 273 2.10 9.21 9.28
CA ASP A 273 2.23 9.17 10.74
C ASP A 273 1.51 7.95 11.32
N GLU A 274 0.33 7.61 10.79
CA GLU A 274 -0.41 6.39 11.18
C GLU A 274 0.33 5.11 10.77
N HIS A 275 1.03 5.06 9.62
CA HIS A 275 1.86 3.92 9.22
C HIS A 275 3.01 3.65 10.21
N GLU A 276 3.69 4.70 10.69
CA GLU A 276 4.75 4.57 11.69
C GLU A 276 4.20 3.97 12.99
N VAL A 277 3.05 4.45 13.46
CA VAL A 277 2.39 3.92 14.66
C VAL A 277 1.91 2.48 14.44
N ILE A 278 1.35 2.14 13.27
CA ILE A 278 0.96 0.76 12.95
C ILE A 278 2.18 -0.16 13.00
N HIS A 279 3.34 0.29 12.53
CA HIS A 279 4.57 -0.50 12.63
C HIS A 279 4.92 -0.81 14.10
N GLU A 280 4.85 0.17 15.00
CA GLU A 280 5.06 -0.05 16.44
C GLU A 280 4.06 -1.05 17.04
N VAL A 281 2.79 -0.98 16.63
CA VAL A 281 1.73 -1.92 17.05
C VAL A 281 2.00 -3.33 16.54
N LEU A 282 2.45 -3.48 15.29
CA LEU A 282 2.84 -4.78 14.70
C LEU A 282 4.03 -5.39 15.46
N GLU A 283 5.04 -4.60 15.81
CA GLU A 283 6.14 -5.07 16.68
C GLU A 283 5.64 -5.47 18.07
N GLY A 284 4.63 -4.77 18.60
CA GLY A 284 3.96 -5.11 19.85
C GLY A 284 3.34 -6.51 19.82
N VAL A 285 2.66 -6.85 18.72
CA VAL A 285 2.10 -8.19 18.50
C VAL A 285 3.20 -9.25 18.41
N ASP A 286 4.30 -8.99 17.69
CA ASP A 286 5.43 -9.93 17.61
C ASP A 286 6.02 -10.23 18.99
N ARG A 287 6.28 -9.18 19.80
CA ARG A 287 6.75 -9.33 21.18
C ARG A 287 5.78 -10.15 22.04
N ALA A 288 4.48 -9.89 21.93
CA ALA A 288 3.45 -10.62 22.68
C ALA A 288 3.39 -12.10 22.25
N LEU A 289 3.55 -12.39 20.96
CA LEU A 289 3.57 -13.74 20.41
C LEU A 289 4.80 -14.52 20.89
N VAL A 290 6.00 -13.92 20.84
CA VAL A 290 7.24 -14.54 21.34
C VAL A 290 7.12 -14.85 22.83
N ALA A 291 6.55 -13.93 23.62
CA ALA A 291 6.30 -14.14 25.04
C ALA A 291 5.32 -15.31 25.28
N PHE A 292 4.21 -15.35 24.54
CA PHE A 292 3.22 -16.42 24.63
C PHE A 292 3.80 -17.81 24.29
N VAL A 293 4.66 -17.90 23.27
CA VAL A 293 5.30 -19.19 22.93
C VAL A 293 6.26 -19.67 24.03
N ALA A 294 6.94 -18.74 24.71
CA ALA A 294 7.87 -19.07 25.79
C ALA A 294 7.15 -19.46 27.09
N ASP A 295 6.09 -18.73 27.45
CA ASP A 295 5.24 -18.97 28.61
C ASP A 295 3.78 -18.59 28.25
N PRO A 296 2.93 -19.57 27.89
CA PRO A 296 1.59 -19.28 27.37
C PRO A 296 0.67 -18.51 28.32
N GLY A 297 0.84 -18.67 29.64
CA GLY A 297 -0.08 -18.09 30.63
C GLY A 297 -1.56 -18.32 30.27
N ASP A 298 -2.38 -17.27 30.39
CA ASP A 298 -3.77 -17.23 29.90
C ASP A 298 -3.94 -16.56 28.51
N GLY A 299 -2.82 -16.15 27.90
CA GLY A 299 -2.78 -15.46 26.61
C GLY A 299 -3.44 -14.08 26.55
N SER A 300 -3.77 -13.48 27.70
CA SER A 300 -4.38 -12.14 27.77
C SER A 300 -3.56 -11.08 27.04
N ALA A 301 -2.25 -11.04 27.25
CA ALA A 301 -1.36 -10.08 26.61
C ALA A 301 -1.32 -10.21 25.08
N LEU A 302 -1.39 -11.44 24.54
CA LEU A 302 -1.46 -11.67 23.09
C LEU A 302 -2.80 -11.19 22.53
N ARG A 303 -3.90 -11.48 23.23
CA ARG A 303 -5.24 -11.01 22.84
C ARG A 303 -5.30 -9.48 22.83
N ASP A 304 -4.82 -8.82 23.89
CA ASP A 304 -4.80 -7.37 24.00
C ASP A 304 -4.00 -6.71 22.85
N ALA A 305 -2.84 -7.30 22.49
CA ALA A 305 -2.02 -6.81 21.38
C ALA A 305 -2.72 -6.97 20.01
N VAL A 306 -3.37 -8.12 19.76
CA VAL A 306 -4.10 -8.37 18.51
C VAL A 306 -5.37 -7.52 18.41
N ASP A 307 -6.07 -7.29 19.52
CA ASP A 307 -7.23 -6.40 19.58
C ASP A 307 -6.82 -4.94 19.31
N LEU A 308 -5.66 -4.50 19.83
CA LEU A 308 -5.11 -3.18 19.51
C LEU A 308 -4.75 -3.06 18.02
N LEU A 309 -4.08 -4.06 17.45
CA LEU A 309 -3.80 -4.11 16.01
C LEU A 309 -5.08 -4.04 15.18
N THR A 310 -6.11 -4.77 15.61
CA THR A 310 -7.39 -4.83 14.91
C THR A 310 -8.05 -3.47 14.85
N ASP A 311 -8.22 -2.82 16.00
CA ASP A 311 -8.82 -1.48 16.10
C ASP A 311 -8.03 -0.45 15.28
N THR A 312 -6.70 -0.50 15.40
CA THR A 312 -5.78 0.43 14.75
C THR A 312 -5.88 0.31 13.23
N LEU A 313 -5.76 -0.90 12.69
CA LEU A 313 -5.72 -1.11 11.26
C LEU A 313 -7.09 -0.89 10.60
N LEU A 314 -8.19 -1.38 11.18
CA LEU A 314 -9.52 -1.18 10.59
C LEU A 314 -9.88 0.32 10.52
N SER A 315 -9.59 1.07 11.57
CA SER A 315 -9.77 2.52 11.61
C SER A 315 -8.91 3.23 10.56
N HIS A 316 -7.66 2.78 10.37
CA HIS A 316 -6.74 3.34 9.39
C HIS A 316 -7.21 3.09 7.94
N LEU A 317 -7.52 1.84 7.58
CA LEU A 317 -7.94 1.48 6.21
C LEU A 317 -9.21 2.25 5.81
N SER A 318 -10.21 2.32 6.70
CA SER A 318 -11.44 3.06 6.44
C SER A 318 -11.23 4.58 6.36
N TYR A 319 -10.21 5.12 7.02
CA TYR A 319 -9.82 6.52 6.84
C TYR A 319 -9.17 6.74 5.48
N GLU A 320 -8.18 5.91 5.12
CA GLU A 320 -7.47 6.03 3.85
C GLU A 320 -8.44 5.92 2.67
N GLU A 321 -9.32 4.91 2.65
CA GLU A 321 -10.26 4.74 1.55
C GLU A 321 -11.20 5.94 1.41
N ARG A 322 -11.73 6.44 2.53
CA ARG A 322 -12.64 7.59 2.53
C ARG A 322 -11.98 8.82 1.90
N GLU A 323 -10.72 9.06 2.22
CA GLU A 323 -10.03 10.26 1.77
C GLU A 323 -9.36 10.09 0.40
N LEU A 324 -8.93 8.89 0.02
CA LEU A 324 -8.09 8.67 -1.18
C LEU A 324 -8.79 7.99 -2.35
N VAL A 325 -9.95 7.33 -2.18
CA VAL A 325 -10.64 6.66 -3.29
C VAL A 325 -11.04 7.62 -4.42
N GLU A 326 -11.58 8.81 -4.09
CA GLU A 326 -11.87 9.82 -5.12
C GLU A 326 -10.58 10.43 -5.72
N PRO A 327 -9.59 10.88 -4.92
CA PRO A 327 -8.35 11.40 -5.48
C PRO A 327 -7.65 10.43 -6.42
N LEU A 328 -7.62 9.14 -6.09
CA LEU A 328 -7.07 8.09 -6.96
C LEU A 328 -7.83 7.98 -8.27
N ALA A 329 -9.15 8.09 -8.23
CA ALA A 329 -9.96 8.07 -9.44
C ALA A 329 -9.81 9.34 -10.29
N ARG A 330 -9.46 10.47 -9.66
CA ARG A 330 -9.26 11.74 -10.36
C ARG A 330 -7.89 11.90 -10.96
N ILE A 331 -6.85 11.52 -10.23
CA ILE A 331 -5.45 11.74 -10.57
C ILE A 331 -4.92 10.56 -11.39
N GLY A 332 -5.40 9.34 -11.12
CA GLY A 332 -4.82 8.12 -11.65
C GLY A 332 -3.54 7.72 -10.93
N VAL A 333 -3.00 6.56 -11.31
CA VAL A 333 -1.74 6.01 -10.78
C VAL A 333 -0.70 5.71 -11.87
N SER A 334 -0.97 6.16 -13.10
CA SER A 334 -0.15 5.92 -14.30
C SER A 334 1.16 6.68 -14.30
#